data_AF-A0A1D3JCI1-F1
#
_entry.id   AF-A0A1D3JCI1-F1
#
_cell.length_a   1.000
_cell.length_b   1.000
_cell.length_c   1.000
_cell.angle_alpha   90.00
_cell.angle_beta   90.00
_cell.angle_gamma   90.00
#
_symmetry.space_group_name_H-M   'P 1'
#
loop_
_entity.id
_entity.type
_entity.pdbx_description
1 polymer ?
#
loop_
_entity_poly.entity_id
_entity_poly.type
_entity_poly.pdbx_seq_one_letter_code
_entity_poly.pdbx_strand_id
1 'polypeptide(L)'
;MVSTNQDGKYLSFDEYNRYKNKLDESNISENDVSEYQAFFKSAKPEGTEDYFKIMNNCYIIKKYLLNFISDESCNNGKCCSYMNYWLNEKIRKNKISLDESYFEVYNKYIVYYNNGSNKKICQSNKFFISNNIYEEMKRLYTLYELYNTFKTTSANKDKGCTELNTCVTHYNRILHYCKPNGDSDFCKALQNFKTKFSSENLVSLSECKEKF
;
A
#
# COMPACT_ATOMS: atom_id res chain seq x y z
N MET A 1 -7.37 24.58 -12.21
CA MET A 1 -6.29 24.26 -11.25
C MET A 1 -6.94 23.57 -10.07
N VAL A 2 -6.90 22.24 -10.03
CA VAL A 2 -7.47 21.45 -8.93
C VAL A 2 -6.34 21.11 -7.99
N SER A 3 -6.43 21.62 -6.77
CA SER A 3 -5.51 21.36 -5.67
C SER A 3 -5.38 19.86 -5.45
N THR A 4 -4.20 19.31 -5.74
CA THR A 4 -3.78 18.01 -5.20
C THR A 4 -3.53 18.18 -3.71
N ASN A 5 -4.59 18.27 -2.92
CA ASN A 5 -4.47 18.12 -1.47
C ASN A 5 -4.05 16.68 -1.22
N GLN A 6 -2.75 16.53 -1.01
CA GLN A 6 -2.05 15.30 -0.66
C GLN A 6 -2.13 15.01 0.84
N ASP A 7 -3.12 15.56 1.54
CA ASP A 7 -3.44 15.17 2.91
C ASP A 7 -3.94 13.72 2.89
N GLY A 8 -3.11 12.79 3.38
CA GLY A 8 -3.45 11.36 3.46
C GLY A 8 -2.62 10.40 2.60
N LYS A 9 -1.42 10.78 2.13
CA LYS A 9 -0.49 9.86 1.45
C LYS A 9 -0.19 8.61 2.27
N TYR A 10 0.14 8.79 3.54
CA TYR A 10 0.60 7.72 4.42
C TYR A 10 -0.55 7.17 5.24
N LEU A 11 -0.77 5.86 5.12
CA LEU A 11 -1.79 5.15 5.86
C LEU A 11 -1.35 4.96 7.31
N SER A 12 -2.30 4.99 8.25
CA SER A 12 -2.04 4.47 9.59
C SER A 12 -1.77 2.95 9.54
N PHE A 13 -1.23 2.39 10.61
CA PHE A 13 -1.02 0.94 10.72
C PHE A 13 -2.32 0.14 10.52
N ASP A 14 -3.42 0.59 11.13
CA ASP A 14 -4.72 -0.09 11.03
C ASP A 14 -5.31 0.05 9.61
N GLU A 15 -5.16 1.22 8.98
CA GLU A 15 -5.59 1.44 7.59
C GLU A 15 -4.78 0.60 6.60
N TYR A 16 -3.45 0.56 6.77
CA TYR A 16 -2.55 -0.27 5.98
C TYR A 16 -2.98 -1.73 6.02
N ASN A 17 -3.15 -2.29 7.22
CA ASN A 17 -3.55 -3.69 7.38
C ASN A 17 -4.93 -3.98 6.80
N ARG A 18 -5.90 -3.08 7.02
CA ARG A 18 -7.24 -3.22 6.44
C ARG A 18 -7.20 -3.28 4.92
N TYR A 19 -6.48 -2.37 4.28
CA TYR A 19 -6.41 -2.32 2.82
C TYR A 19 -5.53 -3.43 2.23
N LYS A 20 -4.45 -3.81 2.93
CA LYS A 20 -3.63 -4.98 2.58
C LYS A 20 -4.46 -6.25 2.56
N ASN A 21 -5.21 -6.53 3.62
CA ASN A 21 -6.01 -7.75 3.71
C ASN A 21 -7.06 -7.84 2.60
N LYS A 22 -7.78 -6.75 2.33
CA LYS A 22 -8.74 -6.71 1.20
C LYS A 22 -8.10 -6.96 -0.16
N LEU A 23 -6.87 -6.47 -0.36
CA LEU A 23 -6.13 -6.70 -1.60
C LEU A 23 -5.60 -8.14 -1.66
N ASP A 24 -5.14 -8.70 -0.54
CA ASP A 24 -4.70 -10.08 -0.44
C ASP A 24 -5.86 -11.07 -0.74
N GLU A 25 -7.07 -10.80 -0.23
CA GLU A 25 -8.31 -11.51 -0.53
C GLU A 25 -8.77 -11.37 -1.98
N SER A 26 -8.30 -10.34 -2.69
CA SER A 26 -8.62 -10.11 -4.11
C SER A 26 -7.81 -11.01 -5.05
N ASN A 27 -6.85 -11.78 -4.52
CA ASN A 27 -6.08 -12.73 -5.29
C ASN A 27 -6.87 -14.05 -5.46
N ILE A 28 -7.21 -14.36 -6.73
CA ILE A 28 -7.65 -15.66 -7.28
C ILE A 28 -9.17 -15.98 -7.24
N SER A 29 -9.76 -15.96 -8.44
CA SER A 29 -10.69 -16.97 -9.00
C SER A 29 -10.67 -16.82 -10.53
N GLU A 30 -10.51 -17.92 -11.28
CA GLU A 30 -10.23 -17.95 -12.74
C GLU A 30 -11.42 -17.55 -13.64
N ASN A 31 -12.61 -17.32 -13.07
CA ASN A 31 -13.84 -17.27 -13.85
C ASN A 31 -14.26 -15.88 -14.37
N ASP A 32 -13.49 -14.82 -14.11
CA ASP A 32 -13.86 -13.44 -14.48
C ASP A 32 -13.14 -12.90 -15.74
N VAL A 33 -12.48 -13.78 -16.51
CA VAL A 33 -11.54 -13.40 -17.58
C VAL A 33 -12.21 -12.83 -18.84
N SER A 34 -13.55 -12.86 -18.97
CA SER A 34 -14.23 -12.48 -20.21
C SER A 34 -14.56 -10.99 -20.34
N GLU A 35 -14.86 -10.29 -19.24
CA GLU A 35 -15.48 -8.95 -19.28
C GLU A 35 -14.52 -7.83 -19.77
N TYR A 36 -13.20 -8.01 -19.63
CA TYR A 36 -12.21 -6.96 -19.93
C TYR A 36 -11.29 -7.29 -21.11
N GLN A 37 -11.50 -8.40 -21.82
CA GLN A 37 -10.68 -8.78 -22.97
C GLN A 37 -10.65 -7.70 -24.05
N ALA A 38 -11.78 -7.03 -24.32
CA ALA A 38 -11.86 -5.94 -25.29
C ALA A 38 -11.00 -4.73 -24.89
N PHE A 39 -10.98 -4.39 -23.59
CA PHE A 39 -10.07 -3.36 -23.07
C PHE A 39 -8.61 -3.77 -23.28
N PHE A 40 -8.23 -4.98 -22.89
CA PHE A 40 -6.83 -5.41 -22.98
C PHE A 40 -6.34 -5.46 -24.42
N LYS A 41 -7.15 -6.00 -25.36
CA LYS A 41 -6.82 -6.03 -26.79
C LYS A 41 -6.53 -4.65 -27.38
N SER A 42 -7.24 -3.61 -26.91
CA SER A 42 -7.04 -2.23 -27.38
C SER A 42 -5.94 -1.48 -26.62
N ALA A 43 -5.78 -1.74 -25.32
CA ALA A 43 -4.84 -1.02 -24.46
C ALA A 43 -3.40 -1.56 -24.57
N LYS A 44 -3.22 -2.86 -24.83
CA LYS A 44 -1.91 -3.48 -25.03
C LYS A 44 -2.02 -4.76 -25.87
N PRO A 45 -1.39 -4.87 -27.05
CA PRO A 45 -1.49 -6.05 -27.89
C PRO A 45 -1.08 -7.34 -27.18
N GLU A 46 -1.82 -8.42 -27.47
CA GLU A 46 -1.46 -9.79 -27.08
C GLU A 46 -0.07 -10.15 -27.65
N GLY A 47 0.74 -10.88 -26.87
CA GLY A 47 2.11 -11.27 -27.26
C GLY A 47 3.23 -10.32 -26.80
N THR A 48 2.90 -9.24 -26.10
CA THR A 48 3.92 -8.42 -25.41
C THR A 48 4.39 -9.10 -24.11
N GLU A 49 5.69 -8.98 -23.78
CA GLU A 49 6.34 -9.67 -22.64
C GLU A 49 5.60 -9.46 -21.29
N ASP A 50 4.95 -8.31 -21.11
CA ASP A 50 4.26 -7.94 -19.88
C ASP A 50 2.71 -8.02 -19.97
N TYR A 51 2.14 -8.53 -21.07
CA TYR A 51 0.68 -8.58 -21.28
C TYR A 51 -0.05 -9.27 -20.12
N PHE A 52 0.33 -10.52 -19.83
CA PHE A 52 -0.32 -11.32 -18.78
C PHE A 52 -0.14 -10.70 -17.38
N LYS A 53 1.03 -10.10 -17.10
CA LYS A 53 1.29 -9.43 -15.83
C LYS A 53 0.39 -8.21 -15.63
N ILE A 54 0.26 -7.37 -16.66
CA ILE A 54 -0.62 -6.19 -16.64
C ILE A 54 -2.06 -6.62 -16.48
N MET A 55 -2.49 -7.59 -17.27
CA MET A 55 -3.84 -8.13 -17.21
C MET A 55 -4.17 -8.66 -15.80
N ASN A 56 -3.29 -9.47 -15.22
CA ASN A 56 -3.47 -9.99 -13.85
C ASN A 56 -3.53 -8.87 -12.80
N ASN A 57 -2.64 -7.88 -12.91
CA ASN A 57 -2.65 -6.74 -11.99
C ASN A 57 -3.95 -5.92 -12.09
N CYS A 58 -4.48 -5.71 -13.30
CA CYS A 58 -5.77 -5.05 -13.51
C CYS A 58 -6.93 -5.86 -12.90
N TYR A 59 -6.92 -7.19 -13.01
CA TYR A 59 -7.94 -8.03 -12.36
C TYR A 59 -7.91 -7.90 -10.83
N ILE A 60 -6.73 -7.91 -10.23
CA ILE A 60 -6.57 -7.68 -8.78
C ILE A 60 -7.11 -6.30 -8.41
N ILE A 61 -6.79 -5.26 -9.20
CA ILE A 61 -7.33 -3.91 -9.00
C ILE A 61 -8.86 -3.90 -9.03
N LYS A 62 -9.51 -4.54 -10.03
CA LYS A 62 -10.97 -4.63 -10.06
C LYS A 62 -11.52 -5.27 -8.79
N LYS A 63 -11.03 -6.47 -8.43
CA LYS A 63 -11.51 -7.19 -7.25
C LYS A 63 -11.30 -6.38 -5.97
N TYR A 64 -10.16 -5.72 -5.85
CA TYR A 64 -9.90 -4.80 -4.75
C TYR A 64 -10.93 -3.67 -4.70
N LEU A 65 -11.23 -3.00 -5.82
CA LEU A 65 -12.21 -1.91 -5.87
C LEU A 65 -13.64 -2.38 -5.59
N LEU A 66 -14.01 -3.61 -5.97
CA LEU A 66 -15.31 -4.21 -5.64
C LEU A 66 -15.55 -4.27 -4.12
N ASN A 67 -14.49 -4.49 -3.31
CA ASN A 67 -14.56 -4.47 -1.84
C ASN A 67 -14.96 -3.11 -1.24
N PHE A 68 -15.08 -2.05 -2.06
CA PHE A 68 -15.42 -0.70 -1.64
C PHE A 68 -16.65 -0.11 -2.33
N ILE A 69 -17.39 -0.92 -3.11
CA ILE A 69 -18.65 -0.48 -3.68
C ILE A 69 -19.65 -0.14 -2.58
N SER A 70 -19.80 -1.01 -1.58
CA SER A 70 -20.66 -0.81 -0.41
C SER A 70 -19.92 -0.32 0.83
N ASP A 71 -18.59 -0.28 0.83
CA ASP A 71 -17.78 0.11 1.99
C ASP A 71 -17.29 1.56 1.85
N GLU A 72 -17.77 2.44 2.74
CA GLU A 72 -17.35 3.84 2.85
C GLU A 72 -15.92 4.03 3.38
N SER A 73 -15.23 2.98 3.81
CA SER A 73 -13.82 3.10 4.23
C SER A 73 -12.85 3.49 3.14
N CYS A 74 -13.28 3.49 1.87
CA CYS A 74 -12.51 4.06 0.76
C CYS A 74 -12.71 5.58 0.62
N ASN A 75 -13.37 6.22 1.60
CA ASN A 75 -13.51 7.67 1.67
C ASN A 75 -12.12 8.34 1.71
N ASN A 76 -12.03 9.51 1.06
CA ASN A 76 -10.81 10.32 0.93
C ASN A 76 -9.64 9.68 0.16
N GLY A 77 -9.87 8.57 -0.56
CA GLY A 77 -8.87 8.02 -1.49
C GLY A 77 -7.73 7.22 -0.85
N LYS A 78 -7.81 6.91 0.46
CA LYS A 78 -6.78 6.14 1.18
C LYS A 78 -6.61 4.70 0.65
N CYS A 79 -7.71 4.03 0.33
CA CYS A 79 -7.73 2.77 -0.42
C CYS A 79 -6.92 2.87 -1.73
N CYS A 80 -7.08 3.96 -2.48
CA CYS A 80 -6.35 4.20 -3.73
C CYS A 80 -4.85 4.39 -3.45
N SER A 81 -4.49 5.06 -2.35
CA SER A 81 -3.09 5.19 -1.92
C SER A 81 -2.43 3.82 -1.69
N TYR A 82 -3.11 2.91 -0.98
CA TYR A 82 -2.61 1.54 -0.79
C TYR A 82 -2.44 0.80 -2.13
N MET A 83 -3.47 0.83 -2.97
CA MET A 83 -3.44 0.22 -4.30
C MET A 83 -2.28 0.74 -5.16
N ASN A 84 -2.01 2.04 -5.11
CA ASN A 84 -0.89 2.64 -5.82
C ASN A 84 0.45 2.16 -5.27
N TYR A 85 0.60 2.11 -3.93
CA TYR A 85 1.81 1.59 -3.31
C TYR A 85 2.09 0.15 -3.75
N TRP A 86 1.07 -0.72 -3.67
CA TRP A 86 1.16 -2.12 -4.10
C TRP A 86 1.60 -2.24 -5.57
N LEU A 87 0.97 -1.47 -6.47
CA LEU A 87 1.30 -1.53 -7.89
C LEU A 87 2.72 -1.01 -8.15
N ASN A 88 3.13 0.09 -7.50
CA ASN A 88 4.49 0.62 -7.60
C ASN A 88 5.50 -0.40 -7.11
N GLU A 89 5.26 -1.07 -5.98
CA GLU A 89 6.14 -2.09 -5.46
C GLU A 89 6.31 -3.25 -6.47
N LYS A 90 5.23 -3.71 -7.08
CA LYS A 90 5.28 -4.78 -8.10
C LYS A 90 6.10 -4.40 -9.34
N ILE A 91 5.91 -3.19 -9.86
CA ILE A 91 6.61 -2.76 -11.09
C ILE A 91 8.08 -2.44 -10.76
N ARG A 92 8.36 -1.79 -9.63
CA ARG A 92 9.71 -1.40 -9.19
C ARG A 92 10.63 -2.58 -8.89
N LYS A 93 10.09 -3.72 -8.40
CA LYS A 93 10.88 -4.93 -8.09
C LYS A 93 11.72 -5.43 -9.27
N ASN A 94 11.35 -5.11 -10.52
CA ASN A 94 11.98 -5.64 -11.73
C ASN A 94 12.65 -4.57 -12.61
N LYS A 95 12.85 -3.34 -12.12
CA LYS A 95 13.30 -2.21 -12.93
C LYS A 95 14.34 -1.33 -12.21
N ILE A 96 15.37 -0.91 -12.96
CA ILE A 96 16.43 -0.01 -12.48
C ILE A 96 15.96 1.46 -12.52
N SER A 97 15.19 1.82 -13.55
CA SER A 97 14.56 3.13 -13.72
C SER A 97 13.09 2.95 -14.10
N LEU A 98 12.25 3.89 -13.66
CA LEU A 98 10.80 3.79 -13.81
C LEU A 98 10.21 5.19 -13.92
N ASP A 99 9.47 5.44 -15.00
CA ASP A 99 8.74 6.68 -15.24
C ASP A 99 7.22 6.45 -15.31
N GLU A 100 6.45 7.52 -15.52
CA GLU A 100 4.99 7.48 -15.54
C GLU A 100 4.39 6.59 -16.65
N SER A 101 5.13 6.34 -17.75
CA SER A 101 4.63 5.59 -18.90
C SER A 101 4.30 4.14 -18.56
N TYR A 102 5.03 3.55 -17.60
CA TYR A 102 4.77 2.19 -17.09
C TYR A 102 3.39 2.07 -16.44
N PHE A 103 2.78 3.19 -16.06
CA PHE A 103 1.48 3.24 -15.41
C PHE A 103 0.32 3.61 -16.34
N GLU A 104 0.59 4.01 -17.58
CA GLU A 104 -0.44 4.50 -18.51
C GLU A 104 -1.57 3.50 -18.74
N VAL A 105 -1.23 2.22 -18.90
CA VAL A 105 -2.24 1.16 -19.11
C VAL A 105 -3.17 1.03 -17.90
N TYR A 106 -2.65 1.20 -16.69
CA TYR A 106 -3.44 1.15 -15.46
C TYR A 106 -4.27 2.42 -15.29
N ASN A 107 -3.74 3.59 -15.67
CA ASN A 107 -4.50 4.85 -15.69
C ASN A 107 -5.67 4.76 -16.70
N LYS A 108 -5.47 4.17 -17.88
CA LYS A 108 -6.55 3.90 -18.85
C LYS A 108 -7.56 2.90 -18.29
N TYR A 109 -7.07 1.88 -17.60
CA TYR A 109 -7.91 0.84 -17.00
C TYR A 109 -8.85 1.39 -15.93
N ILE A 110 -8.35 2.24 -15.02
CA ILE A 110 -9.19 2.80 -13.96
C ILE A 110 -10.29 3.70 -14.52
N VAL A 111 -10.02 4.43 -15.61
CA VAL A 111 -11.04 5.21 -16.33
C VAL A 111 -12.08 4.28 -16.96
N TYR A 112 -11.64 3.23 -17.66
CA TYR A 112 -12.54 2.23 -18.26
C TYR A 112 -13.44 1.55 -17.21
N TYR A 113 -12.85 1.05 -16.12
CA TYR A 113 -13.56 0.45 -14.99
C TYR A 113 -14.61 1.40 -14.42
N ASN A 114 -14.23 2.66 -14.18
CA ASN A 114 -15.12 3.64 -13.63
C ASN A 114 -16.25 4.00 -14.60
N ASN A 115 -16.02 4.06 -15.92
CA ASN A 115 -17.09 4.33 -16.89
C ASN A 115 -18.20 3.26 -16.86
N GLY A 116 -17.84 1.99 -16.65
CA GLY A 116 -18.79 0.89 -16.50
C GLY A 116 -19.40 0.72 -15.11
N SER A 117 -18.90 1.44 -14.09
CA SER A 117 -19.35 1.32 -12.70
C SER A 117 -20.34 2.41 -12.28
N ASN A 118 -21.36 2.03 -11.49
CA ASN A 118 -22.31 2.97 -10.88
C ASN A 118 -21.66 3.86 -9.82
N LYS A 119 -20.64 3.36 -9.11
CA LYS A 119 -19.88 4.11 -8.11
C LYS A 119 -18.49 4.39 -8.65
N LYS A 120 -18.11 5.67 -8.70
CA LYS A 120 -16.78 6.08 -9.15
C LYS A 120 -15.79 6.00 -7.99
N ILE A 121 -14.82 5.10 -8.06
CA ILE A 121 -13.80 4.86 -7.03
C ILE A 121 -12.42 5.05 -7.66
N CYS A 122 -11.55 5.80 -6.99
CA CYS A 122 -10.20 6.09 -7.50
C CYS A 122 -10.19 6.74 -8.90
N GLN A 123 -11.26 7.45 -9.31
CA GLN A 123 -11.38 7.97 -10.68
C GLN A 123 -10.29 8.99 -11.04
N SER A 124 -9.90 9.85 -10.10
CA SER A 124 -8.83 10.83 -10.27
C SER A 124 -7.43 10.28 -9.91
N ASN A 125 -7.33 8.97 -9.70
CA ASN A 125 -6.12 8.35 -9.21
C ASN A 125 -5.03 8.33 -10.28
N LYS A 126 -3.81 8.71 -9.89
CA LYS A 126 -2.61 8.50 -10.69
C LYS A 126 -1.79 7.40 -10.04
N PHE A 127 -1.59 6.30 -10.75
CA PHE A 127 -0.89 5.16 -10.17
C PHE A 127 0.60 5.42 -9.92
N PHE A 128 1.26 6.24 -10.71
CA PHE A 128 2.67 6.55 -10.49
C PHE A 128 2.88 7.29 -9.17
N ILE A 129 3.77 6.76 -8.33
CA ILE A 129 4.25 7.43 -7.12
C ILE A 129 5.70 7.82 -7.38
N SER A 130 6.03 9.11 -7.19
CA SER A 130 7.40 9.60 -7.29
C SER A 130 8.35 8.83 -6.36
N ASN A 131 9.62 8.69 -6.74
CA ASN A 131 10.60 7.89 -6.00
C ASN A 131 10.70 8.27 -4.52
N ASN A 132 10.71 9.57 -4.19
CA ASN A 132 10.81 10.01 -2.80
C ASN A 132 9.62 9.52 -1.95
N ILE A 133 8.39 9.72 -2.44
CA ILE A 133 7.17 9.30 -1.75
C ILE A 133 7.11 7.77 -1.63
N TYR A 134 7.47 7.05 -2.70
CA TYR A 134 7.49 5.59 -2.68
C TYR A 134 8.46 5.05 -1.62
N GLU A 135 9.67 5.61 -1.54
CA GLU A 135 10.66 5.18 -0.56
C GLU A 135 10.25 5.52 0.89
N GLU A 136 9.56 6.64 1.12
CA GLU A 136 8.95 6.95 2.42
C GLU A 136 7.84 5.93 2.78
N MET A 137 6.93 5.63 1.85
CA MET A 137 5.88 4.62 2.04
C MET A 137 6.47 3.25 2.34
N LYS A 138 7.47 2.84 1.55
CA LYS A 138 8.15 1.54 1.71
C LYS A 138 8.77 1.39 3.09
N ARG A 139 9.47 2.41 3.58
CA ARG A 139 10.05 2.44 4.93
C ARG A 139 8.97 2.29 6.00
N LEU A 140 7.89 3.07 5.89
CA LEU A 140 6.77 3.02 6.83
C LEU A 140 6.06 1.66 6.83
N TYR A 141 5.77 1.11 5.65
CA TYR A 141 5.04 -0.14 5.53
C TYR A 141 5.90 -1.36 5.86
N THR A 142 7.23 -1.27 5.67
CA THR A 142 8.15 -2.28 6.23
C THR A 142 8.11 -2.28 7.76
N LEU A 143 8.01 -1.11 8.40
CA LEU A 143 7.83 -1.04 9.86
C LEU A 143 6.53 -1.73 10.29
N TYR A 144 5.45 -1.53 9.53
CA TYR A 144 4.16 -2.15 9.81
C TYR A 144 4.21 -3.67 9.67
N GLU A 145 4.86 -4.19 8.63
CA GLU A 145 5.06 -5.63 8.46
C GLU A 145 5.91 -6.23 9.59
N LEU A 146 6.99 -5.57 10.02
CA LEU A 146 7.78 -6.01 11.17
C LEU A 146 6.94 -6.06 12.44
N TYR A 147 6.06 -5.08 12.66
CA TYR A 147 5.15 -5.10 13.80
C TYR A 147 4.11 -6.23 13.69
N ASN A 148 3.55 -6.48 12.51
CA ASN A 148 2.68 -7.63 12.27
C ASN A 148 3.41 -8.95 12.60
N THR A 149 4.65 -9.12 12.15
CA THR A 149 5.47 -10.29 12.47
C THR A 149 5.63 -10.44 13.98
N PHE A 150 6.04 -9.39 14.68
CA PHE A 150 6.14 -9.40 16.14
C PHE A 150 4.82 -9.83 16.82
N LYS A 151 3.67 -9.28 16.40
CA LYS A 151 2.36 -9.64 16.97
C LYS A 151 2.06 -11.14 16.81
N THR A 152 2.49 -11.76 15.72
CA THR A 152 2.27 -13.19 15.46
C THR A 152 3.26 -14.11 16.17
N THR A 153 4.44 -13.61 16.56
CA THR A 153 5.53 -14.42 17.15
C THR A 153 5.68 -14.22 18.65
N SER A 154 5.01 -13.22 19.24
CA SER A 154 5.12 -12.83 20.65
C SER A 154 4.80 -13.93 21.66
N ALA A 155 4.07 -14.98 21.26
CA ALA A 155 3.81 -16.14 22.11
C ALA A 155 5.10 -16.92 22.50
N ASN A 156 6.14 -16.86 21.68
CA ASN A 156 7.47 -17.34 22.02
C ASN A 156 8.32 -16.14 22.46
N LYS A 157 8.76 -16.12 23.72
CA LYS A 157 9.45 -14.96 24.30
C LYS A 157 10.72 -14.58 23.54
N ASP A 158 11.62 -15.53 23.27
CA ASP A 158 12.90 -15.26 22.63
C ASP A 158 12.72 -14.76 21.20
N LYS A 159 11.83 -15.41 20.45
CA LYS A 159 11.47 -15.00 19.09
C LYS A 159 10.77 -13.64 19.09
N GLY A 160 9.82 -13.45 20.00
CA GLY A 160 9.10 -12.20 20.20
C GLY A 160 10.05 -11.03 20.47
N CYS A 161 11.02 -11.19 21.38
CA CYS A 161 12.00 -10.14 21.64
C CYS A 161 12.92 -9.85 20.43
N THR A 162 13.25 -10.88 19.64
CA THR A 162 14.04 -10.71 18.41
C THR A 162 13.29 -9.88 17.36
N GLU A 163 12.01 -10.20 17.12
CA GLU A 163 11.17 -9.45 16.18
C GLU A 163 10.88 -8.03 16.70
N LEU A 164 10.68 -7.89 18.01
CA LEU A 164 10.49 -6.61 18.67
C LEU A 164 11.69 -5.69 18.44
N ASN A 165 12.90 -6.18 18.74
CA ASN A 165 14.14 -5.43 18.54
C ASN A 165 14.32 -5.02 17.06
N THR A 166 13.99 -5.93 16.12
CA THR A 166 14.02 -5.62 14.69
C THR A 166 13.08 -4.47 14.33
N CYS A 167 11.85 -4.49 14.87
CA CYS A 167 10.87 -3.42 14.69
C CYS A 167 11.36 -2.08 15.29
N VAL A 168 11.85 -2.08 16.53
CA VAL A 168 12.41 -0.89 17.23
C VAL A 168 13.59 -0.30 16.46
N THR A 169 14.52 -1.15 16.05
CA THR A 169 15.72 -0.75 15.30
C THR A 169 15.35 -0.10 13.98
N HIS A 170 14.39 -0.68 13.24
CA HIS A 170 13.91 -0.10 12.00
C HIS A 170 13.21 1.24 12.22
N TYR A 171 12.35 1.37 13.24
CA TYR A 171 11.73 2.64 13.61
C TYR A 171 12.77 3.74 13.86
N ASN A 172 13.76 3.48 14.70
CA ASN A 172 14.81 4.44 15.06
C ASN A 172 15.64 4.86 13.84
N ARG A 173 15.93 3.91 12.93
CA ARG A 173 16.63 4.19 11.68
C ARG A 173 15.81 5.12 10.76
N ILE A 174 14.51 4.88 10.62
CA ILE A 174 13.68 5.69 9.71
C ILE A 174 13.26 7.03 10.32
N LEU A 175 13.31 7.15 11.65
CA LEU A 175 13.10 8.43 12.36
C LEU A 175 14.12 9.50 11.96
N HIS A 176 15.33 9.13 11.56
CA HIS A 176 16.35 10.08 11.10
C HIS A 176 15.95 10.85 9.83
N TYR A 177 14.96 10.36 9.07
CA TYR A 177 14.40 11.09 7.92
C TYR A 177 13.38 12.15 8.32
N CYS A 178 13.02 12.23 9.60
CA CYS A 178 12.17 13.27 10.14
C CYS A 178 12.97 14.51 10.53
N LYS A 179 12.52 15.67 10.03
CA LYS A 179 13.01 16.96 10.52
C LYS A 179 12.59 17.15 12.00
N PRO A 180 13.32 17.95 12.80
CA PRO A 180 13.03 18.15 14.22
C PRO A 180 11.61 18.64 14.54
N ASN A 181 10.98 19.36 13.60
CA ASN A 181 9.61 19.85 13.71
C ASN A 181 8.53 18.82 13.34
N GLY A 182 8.89 17.66 12.76
CA GLY A 182 7.93 16.57 12.51
C GLY A 182 6.82 16.87 11.50
N ASP A 183 6.93 17.97 10.73
CA ASP A 183 5.81 18.53 9.97
C ASP A 183 5.40 17.70 8.73
N SER A 184 6.22 16.76 8.26
CA SER A 184 5.86 15.94 7.10
C SER A 184 4.83 14.88 7.46
N ASP A 185 3.95 14.55 6.52
CA ASP A 185 2.91 13.54 6.75
C ASP A 185 3.49 12.15 7.02
N PHE A 186 4.67 11.84 6.47
CA PHE A 186 5.44 10.64 6.81
C PHE A 186 5.79 10.61 8.30
N CYS A 187 6.29 11.72 8.83
CA CYS A 187 6.67 11.83 10.24
C CYS A 187 5.46 11.81 11.16
N LYS A 188 4.35 12.44 10.78
CA LYS A 188 3.09 12.33 11.52
C LYS A 188 2.61 10.87 11.58
N ALA A 189 2.66 10.14 10.47
CA ALA A 189 2.30 8.72 10.44
C ALA A 189 3.23 7.86 11.32
N LEU A 190 4.52 8.18 11.35
CA LEU A 190 5.51 7.51 12.18
C LEU A 190 5.28 7.79 13.69
N GLN A 191 4.96 9.03 14.07
CA GLN A 191 4.62 9.38 15.45
C GLN A 191 3.32 8.70 15.90
N ASN A 192 2.29 8.71 15.05
CA ASN A 192 1.04 8.01 15.33
C ASN A 192 1.27 6.51 15.55
N PHE A 193 2.15 5.89 14.76
CA PHE A 193 2.56 4.52 14.97
C PHE A 193 3.26 4.34 16.33
N LYS A 194 4.21 5.20 16.69
CA LYS A 194 4.89 5.14 17.99
C LYS A 194 3.89 5.21 19.15
N THR A 195 2.94 6.14 19.12
CA THR A 195 1.92 6.26 20.17
C THR A 195 1.11 4.97 20.32
N LYS A 196 0.62 4.41 19.21
CA LYS A 196 -0.12 3.14 19.21
C LYS A 196 0.74 1.99 19.73
N PHE A 197 1.93 1.83 19.16
CA PHE A 197 2.86 0.77 19.51
C PHE A 197 3.24 0.81 20.99
N SER A 198 3.60 1.97 21.52
CA SER A 198 3.95 2.11 22.94
C SER A 198 2.76 1.77 23.83
N SER A 199 1.53 2.16 23.47
CA SER A 199 0.34 1.84 24.26
C SER A 199 -0.02 0.34 24.27
N GLU A 200 0.19 -0.36 23.15
CA GLU A 200 -0.20 -1.77 23.00
C GLU A 200 0.87 -2.74 23.52
N ASN A 201 2.14 -2.32 23.63
CA ASN A 201 3.27 -3.22 23.88
C ASN A 201 4.15 -2.86 25.09
N LEU A 202 3.61 -2.10 26.07
CA LEU A 202 4.35 -1.71 27.29
C LEU A 202 4.99 -2.90 28.00
N VAL A 203 4.25 -4.00 28.13
CA VAL A 203 4.73 -5.23 28.82
C VAL A 203 5.89 -5.83 28.05
N SER A 204 5.74 -6.06 26.74
CA SER A 204 6.78 -6.67 25.91
C SER A 204 8.05 -5.81 25.85
N LEU A 205 7.92 -4.48 25.80
CA LEU A 205 9.06 -3.55 25.88
C LEU A 205 9.84 -3.74 27.19
N SER A 206 9.14 -3.88 28.31
CA SER A 206 9.76 -4.10 29.62
C SER A 206 10.44 -5.47 29.72
N GLU A 207 9.79 -6.53 29.22
CA GLU A 207 10.29 -7.91 29.29
C GLU A 207 11.52 -8.14 28.41
N CYS A 208 11.55 -7.51 27.24
CA CYS A 208 12.65 -7.58 26.28
C CYS A 208 13.73 -6.51 26.54
N LYS A 209 13.52 -5.60 27.51
CA LYS A 209 14.42 -4.48 27.86
C LYS A 209 14.71 -3.55 26.67
N GLU A 210 13.74 -3.38 25.79
CA GLU A 210 13.84 -2.52 24.61
C GLU A 210 13.36 -1.09 24.91
N LYS A 211 13.97 -0.09 24.28
CA LYS A 211 13.58 1.33 24.39
C LYS A 211 13.09 1.85 23.05
N PHE A 212 11.86 2.37 23.04
CA PHE A 212 11.18 2.91 21.86
C PHE A 212 11.13 4.44 21.83
#